data_AF-Q767A1-F1
#
_entry.id   AF-Q767A1-F1
#
_cell.length_a   1.000
_cell.length_b   1.000
_cell.length_c   1.000
_cell.angle_alpha   90.00
_cell.angle_beta   90.00
_cell.angle_gamma   90.00
#
_symmetry.space_group_name_H-M   'P 1'
#
loop_
_entity.id
_entity.type
_entity.pdbx_description
1 polymer ?
#
loop_
_entity_poly.entity_id
_entity_poly.type
_entity_poly.pdbx_seq_one_letter_code
_entity_poly.pdbx_strand_id
1 'polypeptide(L)'
;PIHETGWKSFDVTQAVHYWSKTQQKTPMHLEVWIEGERPGSYAAEVAKSVRFTTQEQTEHTSGKPELVLYTLNLEEYGSRGDCDVYQSKDTCCREQYFIDFRALTWTQYWII
;
A
#
# COMPACT_ATOMS: atom_id res chain seq x y z
N PRO A 1 -15.65 6.39 -24.44
CA PRO A 1 -16.10 5.51 -25.55
C PRO A 1 -16.76 4.24 -24.98
N ILE A 2 -17.94 3.84 -25.46
CA ILE A 2 -18.79 2.74 -24.94
C ILE A 2 -18.20 1.32 -25.18
N HIS A 3 -16.92 1.25 -25.56
CA HIS A 3 -16.24 0.00 -25.95
C HIS A 3 -15.01 -0.32 -25.10
N GLU A 4 -14.79 0.37 -23.98
CA GLU A 4 -13.76 -0.04 -23.02
C GLU A 4 -14.25 -1.28 -22.25
N THR A 5 -14.01 -2.44 -22.85
CA THR A 5 -14.09 -3.73 -22.15
C THR A 5 -12.73 -3.98 -21.51
N GLY A 6 -12.72 -4.27 -20.21
CA GLY A 6 -11.46 -4.50 -19.51
C GLY A 6 -11.63 -4.56 -18.00
N TRP A 7 -10.58 -5.01 -17.35
CA TRP A 7 -10.51 -5.09 -15.90
C TRP A 7 -10.39 -3.71 -15.26
N LYS A 8 -11.13 -3.51 -14.17
CA LYS A 8 -10.97 -2.34 -13.30
C LYS A 8 -10.40 -2.81 -11.96
N SER A 9 -9.31 -2.19 -11.54
CA SER A 9 -8.72 -2.36 -10.22
C SER A 9 -9.10 -1.19 -9.33
N PHE A 10 -9.26 -1.46 -8.04
CA PHE A 10 -9.50 -0.46 -7.01
C PHE A 10 -8.28 -0.44 -6.08
N ASP A 11 -7.65 0.72 -5.91
CA ASP A 11 -6.62 0.88 -4.88
C ASP A 11 -7.30 0.99 -3.51
N VAL A 12 -7.18 -0.08 -2.72
CA VAL A 12 -7.74 -0.20 -1.37
C VAL A 12 -6.66 -0.14 -0.29
N THR A 13 -5.44 0.29 -0.62
CA THR A 13 -4.27 0.25 0.27
C THR A 13 -4.53 0.94 1.61
N GLN A 14 -5.10 2.16 1.58
CA GLN A 14 -5.35 2.94 2.81
C GLN A 14 -6.41 2.29 3.71
N ALA A 15 -7.48 1.75 3.13
CA ALA A 15 -8.53 1.08 3.88
C ALA A 15 -7.99 -0.18 4.58
N VAL A 16 -7.27 -1.02 3.82
CA VAL A 16 -6.63 -2.25 4.35
C VAL A 16 -5.64 -1.92 5.45
N HIS A 17 -4.82 -0.88 5.27
CA HIS A 17 -3.84 -0.44 6.27
C HIS A 17 -4.52 0.07 7.55
N TYR A 18 -5.61 0.83 7.44
CA TYR A 18 -6.38 1.30 8.59
C TYR A 18 -7.00 0.14 9.39
N TRP A 19 -7.63 -0.83 8.71
CA TRP A 19 -8.21 -2.01 9.35
C TRP A 19 -7.17 -2.89 10.03
N SER A 20 -6.03 -3.14 9.37
CA SER A 20 -4.91 -3.90 9.95
C SER A 20 -4.40 -3.26 11.24
N LYS A 21 -4.29 -1.92 11.29
CA LYS A 21 -3.84 -1.19 12.47
C LYS A 21 -4.84 -1.16 13.62
N THR A 22 -6.13 -1.26 13.33
CA THR A 22 -7.18 -1.06 14.34
C THR A 22 -7.52 -2.33 15.14
N GLN A 23 -6.81 -3.46 14.94
CA GLN A 23 -7.00 -4.72 15.67
C GLN A 23 -8.48 -5.15 15.80
N GLN A 24 -9.27 -4.85 14.76
CA GLN A 24 -10.69 -5.18 14.77
C GLN A 24 -10.86 -6.69 14.55
N LYS A 25 -11.54 -7.36 15.50
CA LYS A 25 -11.96 -8.76 15.38
C LYS A 25 -12.98 -8.99 14.26
N THR A 26 -13.48 -7.92 13.64
CA THR A 26 -14.49 -7.98 12.58
C THR A 26 -13.83 -8.07 11.21
N PRO A 27 -14.32 -8.97 10.33
CA PRO A 27 -13.85 -9.04 8.95
C PRO A 27 -14.12 -7.73 8.21
N MET A 28 -13.17 -7.31 7.37
CA MET A 28 -13.37 -6.22 6.42
C MET A 28 -14.14 -6.71 5.21
N HIS A 29 -15.11 -5.91 4.74
CA HIS A 29 -15.86 -6.17 3.53
C HIS A 29 -15.67 -5.02 2.54
N LEU A 30 -15.48 -5.36 1.26
CA LEU A 30 -15.51 -4.41 0.15
C LEU A 30 -16.84 -4.58 -0.58
N GLU A 31 -17.65 -3.51 -0.60
CA GLU A 31 -18.88 -3.46 -1.37
C GLU A 31 -18.64 -2.67 -2.65
N VAL A 32 -19.04 -3.23 -3.79
CA VAL A 32 -18.98 -2.57 -5.09
C VAL A 32 -20.34 -2.66 -5.72
N TRP A 33 -20.91 -1.51 -6.07
CA TRP A 33 -22.16 -1.41 -6.79
C TRP A 33 -21.99 -0.55 -8.04
N ILE A 34 -22.98 -0.65 -8.93
CA ILE A 34 -22.97 0.02 -10.22
C ILE A 34 -24.22 0.86 -10.28
N GLU A 35 -24.03 2.17 -10.37
CA GLU A 35 -25.11 3.12 -10.58
C GLU A 35 -25.07 3.62 -12.03
N GLY A 36 -26.23 3.58 -12.67
CA GLY A 36 -26.39 4.20 -13.98
C GLY A 36 -26.41 5.71 -13.84
N GLU A 37 -25.65 6.42 -14.67
CA GLU A 37 -25.60 7.89 -14.71
C GLU A 37 -27.01 8.52 -14.89
N ARG A 38 -27.91 7.81 -15.57
CA ARG A 38 -29.33 8.18 -15.72
C ARG A 38 -30.23 6.99 -15.41
N PRO A 39 -31.31 7.18 -14.65
CA PRO A 39 -32.30 6.13 -14.46
C PRO A 39 -32.94 5.77 -15.81
N GLY A 40 -33.00 4.47 -16.12
CA GLY A 40 -33.58 3.97 -17.37
C GLY A 40 -33.31 2.48 -17.57
N SER A 41 -34.18 1.83 -18.36
CA SER A 41 -34.09 0.39 -18.67
C SER A 41 -32.74 0.02 -19.28
N TYR A 42 -32.20 0.86 -20.17
CA TYR A 42 -30.90 0.63 -20.79
C TYR A 42 -29.75 0.59 -19.78
N ALA A 43 -29.68 1.56 -18.86
CA ALA A 43 -28.64 1.59 -17.83
C ALA A 43 -28.75 0.38 -16.88
N ALA A 44 -29.98 -0.06 -16.56
CA ALA A 44 -30.23 -1.25 -15.76
C ALA A 44 -29.77 -2.54 -16.48
N GLU A 45 -29.98 -2.66 -17.79
CA GLU A 45 -29.49 -3.81 -18.57
C GLU A 45 -27.97 -3.84 -18.70
N VAL A 46 -27.32 -2.67 -18.83
CA VAL A 46 -25.85 -2.57 -18.81
C VAL A 46 -25.29 -3.00 -17.46
N ALA A 47 -25.90 -2.58 -16.35
CA ALA A 47 -25.48 -2.98 -15.00
C ALA A 47 -25.57 -4.50 -14.78
N LYS A 48 -26.61 -5.17 -15.32
CA LYS A 48 -26.73 -6.64 -15.28
C LYS A 48 -25.62 -7.37 -16.02
N SER A 49 -24.97 -6.71 -16.97
CA SER A 49 -23.91 -7.30 -17.79
C SER A 49 -22.54 -7.28 -17.11
N VAL A 50 -22.40 -6.58 -15.98
CA VAL A 50 -21.13 -6.51 -15.25
C VAL A 50 -20.98 -7.71 -14.32
N ARG A 51 -19.80 -8.32 -14.35
CA ARG A 51 -19.44 -9.51 -13.56
C ARG A 51 -18.17 -9.23 -12.78
N PHE A 52 -18.11 -9.74 -11.56
CA PHE A 52 -16.93 -9.69 -10.70
C PHE A 52 -16.19 -11.04 -10.77
N THR A 53 -14.87 -11.04 -10.96
CA THR A 53 -14.05 -12.27 -11.03
C THR A 53 -12.58 -11.99 -10.67
N THR A 54 -11.79 -13.03 -10.40
CA THR A 54 -10.34 -12.97 -10.13
C THR A 54 -9.54 -12.71 -11.40
N GLN A 55 -8.31 -12.17 -11.26
CA GLN A 55 -7.40 -11.93 -12.39
C GLN A 55 -6.80 -13.23 -12.94
N GLU A 56 -6.55 -14.23 -12.10
CA GLU A 56 -6.09 -15.56 -12.53
C GLU A 56 -7.27 -16.53 -12.58
N GLN A 57 -7.69 -16.90 -13.80
CA GLN A 57 -8.59 -18.04 -14.01
C GLN A 57 -7.76 -19.33 -13.94
N THR A 58 -7.46 -19.78 -12.73
CA THR A 58 -7.18 -21.21 -12.52
C THR A 58 -8.53 -21.93 -12.46
N GLU A 59 -8.59 -23.05 -13.17
CA GLU A 59 -9.83 -23.75 -13.47
C GLU A 59 -10.68 -23.99 -12.21
N HIS A 60 -11.96 -23.62 -12.30
CA HIS A 60 -13.06 -24.00 -11.38
C HIS A 60 -13.34 -23.19 -10.11
N THR A 61 -12.76 -22.00 -9.88
CA THR A 61 -13.27 -21.10 -8.81
C THR A 61 -14.06 -19.92 -9.38
N SER A 62 -15.38 -20.08 -9.38
CA SER A 62 -16.37 -19.09 -9.77
C SER A 62 -16.13 -17.70 -9.13
N GLY A 63 -15.78 -16.69 -9.93
CA GLY A 63 -16.18 -15.28 -9.75
C GLY A 63 -15.93 -14.61 -8.39
N LYS A 64 -14.98 -15.09 -7.58
CA LYS A 64 -14.69 -14.46 -6.29
C LYS A 64 -13.78 -13.25 -6.52
N PRO A 65 -14.07 -12.06 -6.00
CA PRO A 65 -13.09 -10.97 -6.00
C PRO A 65 -11.91 -11.34 -5.09
N GLU A 66 -10.69 -11.05 -5.53
CA GLU A 66 -9.46 -11.31 -4.78
C GLU A 66 -8.81 -10.01 -4.30
N LEU A 67 -8.33 -10.01 -3.05
CA LEU A 67 -7.49 -8.95 -2.52
C LEU A 67 -6.03 -9.33 -2.72
N VAL A 68 -5.32 -8.59 -3.56
CA VAL A 68 -3.88 -8.78 -3.79
C VAL A 68 -3.12 -7.82 -2.87
N LEU A 69 -2.29 -8.36 -1.97
CA LEU A 69 -1.45 -7.57 -1.07
C LEU A 69 0.01 -7.64 -1.50
N TYR A 70 0.58 -6.48 -1.80
CA TYR A 70 2.03 -6.32 -1.94
C TYR A 70 2.56 -5.76 -0.63
N THR A 71 3.34 -6.56 0.09
CA THR A 71 3.97 -6.14 1.35
C THR A 71 5.48 -6.19 1.20
N LEU A 72 6.17 -5.25 1.84
CA LEU A 72 7.62 -5.26 1.93
C LEU A 72 8.02 -6.02 3.19
N ASN A 73 8.96 -6.95 3.05
CA ASN A 73 9.63 -7.51 4.21
C ASN A 73 10.55 -6.45 4.81
N LEU A 74 10.21 -5.96 6.01
CA LEU A 74 11.00 -4.95 6.71
C LEU A 74 12.35 -5.46 7.19
N GLU A 75 12.56 -6.78 7.30
CA GLU A 75 13.88 -7.34 7.62
C GLU A 75 14.84 -7.25 6.43
N GLU A 76 14.31 -7.33 5.21
CA GLU A 76 15.08 -7.32 3.96
C GLU A 76 15.21 -5.91 3.37
N TYR A 77 14.12 -5.15 3.39
CA TYR A 77 14.01 -3.81 2.78
C TYR A 77 13.95 -2.69 3.80
N GLY A 78 13.88 -3.01 5.10
CA GLY A 78 14.04 -2.00 6.13
C GLY A 78 15.42 -1.39 6.04
N SER A 79 15.51 -0.08 6.26
CA SER A 79 16.80 0.52 6.55
C SER A 79 17.40 -0.23 7.74
N ARG A 80 18.62 -0.75 7.59
CA ARG A 80 19.38 -1.39 8.69
C ARG A 80 19.57 -0.45 9.90
N GLY A 81 19.23 0.83 9.73
CA GLY A 81 19.28 1.83 10.78
C GLY A 81 20.72 2.25 11.02
N ASP A 82 21.14 2.17 12.28
CA ASP A 82 22.49 2.51 12.70
C ASP A 82 23.48 1.41 12.27
N CYS A 83 24.68 1.82 11.85
CA CYS A 83 25.75 0.88 11.51
C CYS A 83 26.12 0.04 12.73
N ASP A 84 26.08 -1.28 12.59
CA ASP A 84 26.53 -2.19 13.63
C ASP A 84 28.06 -2.23 13.65
N VAL A 85 28.67 -2.04 14.82
CA VAL A 85 30.13 -1.83 14.97
C VAL A 85 30.94 -3.05 14.50
N TYR A 86 30.29 -4.20 14.40
CA TYR A 86 30.91 -5.50 14.11
C TYR A 86 30.58 -6.08 12.73
N GLN A 87 29.78 -5.40 11.89
CA GLN A 87 29.43 -5.89 10.55
C GLN A 87 30.12 -5.09 9.44
N SER A 88 30.45 -5.75 8.33
CA SER A 88 31.14 -5.12 7.20
C SER A 88 30.30 -4.00 6.58
N LYS A 89 30.96 -2.89 6.21
CA LYS A 89 30.38 -1.69 5.61
C LYS A 89 29.94 -1.86 4.15
N ASP A 90 29.48 -3.06 3.77
CA ASP A 90 29.14 -3.34 2.38
C ASP A 90 27.76 -2.78 1.98
N THR A 91 27.03 -2.17 2.93
CA THR A 91 25.72 -1.54 2.72
C THR A 91 25.65 -0.16 3.36
N CYS A 92 24.86 0.77 2.78
CA CYS A 92 24.61 2.10 3.35
C CYS A 92 23.93 1.98 4.73
N CYS A 93 24.48 2.65 5.75
CA CYS A 93 23.96 2.68 7.12
C CYS A 93 24.23 4.05 7.78
N ARG A 94 23.51 4.38 8.88
CA ARG A 94 23.68 5.63 9.62
C ARG A 94 24.81 5.49 10.65
N GLU A 95 25.84 6.31 10.54
CA GLU A 95 26.93 6.37 11.52
C GLU A 95 26.66 7.42 12.60
N GLN A 96 27.06 7.10 13.83
CA GLN A 96 27.01 8.05 14.93
C GLN A 96 28.17 9.05 14.81
N TYR A 97 27.84 10.34 14.74
CA TYR A 97 28.82 11.41 14.72
C TYR A 97 28.46 12.49 15.74
N PHE A 98 29.40 12.80 16.62
CA PHE A 98 29.23 13.86 17.61
C PHE A 98 29.94 15.12 17.17
N ILE A 99 29.22 16.24 17.25
CA ILE A 99 29.78 17.57 17.01
C ILE A 99 30.00 18.24 18.36
N ASP A 100 31.26 18.50 18.67
CA ASP A 100 31.62 19.34 19.81
C ASP A 100 31.64 20.81 19.39
N PHE A 101 30.63 21.56 19.84
CA PHE A 101 30.51 22.99 19.56
C PHE A 101 31.60 23.83 20.25
N ARG A 102 32.31 23.31 21.26
CA ARG A 102 33.46 24.01 21.87
C ARG A 102 34.71 23.89 21.01
N ALA A 103 34.83 22.82 20.23
CA ALA A 103 35.94 22.59 19.30
C ALA A 103 35.78 23.35 17.98
N LEU A 104 34.60 23.90 17.69
CA LEU A 104 34.30 24.61 16.45
C LEU A 104 34.45 26.13 16.64
N THR A 105 35.32 26.75 15.84
CA THR A 105 35.62 28.19 15.94
C THR A 105 34.42 29.08 15.60
N TRP A 106 33.55 28.63 14.70
CA TRP A 106 32.39 29.40 14.26
C TRP A 106 31.24 29.43 15.29
N THR A 107 31.26 28.55 16.30
CA THR A 107 30.19 28.43 17.33
C THR A 107 30.53 29.07 18.67
N GLN A 108 31.74 29.60 18.84
CA GLN A 108 32.31 30.02 20.12
C GLN A 108 31.54 31.11 20.89
N TYR A 109 30.66 31.88 20.23
CA TYR A 109 30.07 33.09 20.81
C TYR A 109 28.54 33.09 20.88
N TRP A 110 27.87 32.03 20.43
CA TRP A 110 26.39 32.04 20.32
C TRP A 110 25.72 30.70 20.64
N ILE A 111 26.49 29.62 20.83
CA ILE A 111 26.01 28.40 21.46
C ILE A 111 26.49 28.42 22.92
N ILE A 112 25.56 28.62 23.85
CA ILE A 112 25.78 28.79 25.31
C ILE A 112 25.91 27.43 26.01
#